data_AF-A0A7V9BFD6-F1
#
_entry.id   AF-A0A7V9BFD6-F1
#
_cell.length_a   1.000
_cell.length_b   1.000
_cell.length_c   1.000
_cell.angle_alpha   90.00
_cell.angle_beta   90.00
_cell.angle_gamma   90.00
#
_symmetry.space_group_name_H-M   'P 1'
#
loop_
_entity.id
_entity.type
_entity.pdbx_description
1 polymer ?
#
loop_
_entity_poly.entity_id
_entity_poly.type
_entity_poly.pdbx_seq_one_letter_code
_entity_poly.pdbx_strand_id
1 'polypeptide(L)'
;MPERTAHDPAPAANGNGSGRVSFSELVRAHHQWNSSDPPADESVRRRFTQLRDDFETTTGEIVDAYWCREAPSAVALTRRELMRRGRLVRRRKKLEYRLHRVSDWVTGDTHEIADLLHDCDILAIKASHGLDGVPRAVVMQWLLLVESHLLGFIERHRHAPPAPRLVARFAASERAELRRIEEYTF
;
A
#
# COMPACT_ATOMS: atom_id res chain seq x y z
N MET A 1 26.91 -11.30 -42.07
CA MET A 1 25.55 -10.73 -41.95
C MET A 1 24.97 -11.21 -40.62
N PRO A 2 24.42 -10.32 -39.78
CA PRO A 2 25.08 -9.88 -38.54
C PRO A 2 24.43 -10.37 -37.23
N GLU A 3 25.14 -10.09 -36.13
CA GLU A 3 24.91 -10.40 -34.72
C GLU A 3 23.51 -10.07 -34.21
N ARG A 4 22.90 -11.01 -33.47
CA ARG A 4 21.73 -10.75 -32.61
C ARG A 4 22.20 -10.13 -31.30
N THR A 5 22.17 -8.81 -31.22
CA THR A 5 22.29 -8.08 -29.95
C THR A 5 21.11 -8.45 -29.05
N ALA A 6 21.41 -9.00 -27.87
CA ALA A 6 20.44 -9.18 -26.80
C ALA A 6 19.95 -7.80 -26.36
N HIS A 7 18.65 -7.58 -26.52
CA HIS A 7 17.96 -6.38 -26.06
C HIS A 7 17.65 -6.57 -24.57
N ASP A 8 18.53 -6.09 -23.70
CA ASP A 8 18.19 -5.87 -22.30
C ASP A 8 17.05 -4.84 -22.23
N PRO A 9 15.90 -5.15 -21.60
CA PRO A 9 14.89 -4.12 -21.38
C PRO A 9 15.38 -3.22 -20.25
N ALA A 10 15.81 -2.01 -20.63
CA ALA A 10 15.97 -0.89 -19.70
C ALA A 10 14.69 -0.73 -18.86
N PRO A 11 14.80 -0.47 -17.54
CA PRO A 11 13.63 -0.28 -16.71
C PRO A 11 12.87 0.95 -17.21
N ALA A 12 11.60 0.72 -17.61
CA ALA A 12 10.71 1.76 -18.08
C ALA A 12 10.58 2.88 -17.04
N ALA A 13 11.24 3.99 -17.34
CA ALA A 13 11.02 5.27 -16.71
C ALA A 13 9.66 5.79 -17.14
N ASN A 14 8.62 5.47 -16.37
CA ASN A 14 7.32 6.13 -16.50
C ASN A 14 7.24 7.21 -15.41
N GLY A 15 7.08 8.45 -15.88
CA GLY A 15 7.43 9.67 -15.17
C GLY A 15 6.50 10.09 -14.03
N ASN A 16 7.08 10.86 -13.10
CA ASN A 16 6.72 12.27 -12.99
C ASN A 16 7.80 13.07 -12.25
N GLY A 17 8.29 14.12 -12.92
CA GLY A 17 9.28 15.08 -12.43
C GLY A 17 8.75 16.00 -11.34
N SER A 18 8.67 15.48 -10.12
CA SER A 18 8.75 16.27 -8.89
C SER A 18 9.65 15.49 -7.96
N GLY A 19 10.65 16.11 -7.31
CA GLY A 19 11.62 15.41 -6.44
C GLY A 19 11.03 14.82 -5.15
N ARG A 20 9.87 14.17 -5.23
CA ARG A 20 9.13 13.52 -4.16
C ARG A 20 9.06 12.03 -4.47
N VAL A 21 9.50 11.23 -3.52
CA VAL A 21 9.42 9.78 -3.60
C VAL A 21 7.96 9.34 -3.62
N SER A 22 7.60 8.52 -4.60
CA SER A 22 6.29 7.86 -4.70
C SER A 22 6.25 6.57 -3.87
N PHE A 23 5.06 6.14 -3.47
CA PHE A 23 4.93 4.86 -2.75
C PHE A 23 5.40 3.68 -3.61
N SER A 24 5.16 3.68 -4.93
CA SER A 24 5.65 2.64 -5.84
C SER A 24 7.17 2.55 -5.91
N GLU A 25 7.89 3.67 -5.83
CA GLU A 25 9.36 3.65 -5.74
C GLU A 25 9.83 3.03 -4.43
N LEU A 26 9.18 3.36 -3.31
CA LEU A 26 9.46 2.77 -2.01
C LEU A 26 9.23 1.26 -2.00
N VAL A 27 8.11 0.79 -2.57
CA VAL A 27 7.77 -0.64 -2.71
C VAL A 27 8.80 -1.41 -3.52
N ARG A 28 9.25 -0.85 -4.66
CA ARG A 28 10.30 -1.48 -5.47
C ARG A 28 11.62 -1.57 -4.72
N ALA A 29 12.00 -0.53 -3.98
CA ALA A 29 13.21 -0.53 -3.17
C ALA A 29 13.14 -1.57 -2.03
N HIS A 30 11.99 -1.71 -1.38
CA HIS A 30 11.76 -2.76 -0.39
C HIS A 30 11.91 -4.16 -0.99
N HIS A 31 11.26 -4.41 -2.14
CA HIS A 31 11.34 -5.70 -2.81
C HIS A 31 12.78 -6.02 -3.22
N GLN A 32 13.51 -5.05 -3.78
CA GLN A 32 14.92 -5.22 -4.13
C GLN A 32 15.75 -5.61 -2.91
N TRP A 33 15.55 -4.92 -1.78
CA TRP A 33 16.22 -5.24 -0.52
C TRP A 33 15.93 -6.67 -0.08
N ASN A 34 14.65 -7.06 -0.06
CA ASN A 34 14.23 -8.42 0.34
C ASN A 34 14.83 -9.53 -0.55
N SER A 35 15.09 -9.24 -1.83
CA SER A 35 15.68 -10.18 -2.79
C SER A 35 17.21 -10.15 -2.90
N SER A 36 17.90 -9.29 -2.14
CA SER A 36 19.35 -9.08 -2.27
C SER A 36 20.18 -10.04 -1.43
N ASP A 37 21.25 -10.59 -2.00
CA ASP A 37 22.26 -11.35 -1.26
C ASP A 37 23.31 -10.41 -0.60
N PRO A 38 23.93 -10.81 0.52
CA PRO A 38 25.11 -10.09 1.05
C PRO A 38 26.27 -10.10 0.03
N PRO A 39 27.04 -9.00 -0.15
CA PRO A 39 27.03 -7.73 0.59
C PRO A 39 26.18 -6.60 -0.04
N ALA A 40 25.48 -6.87 -1.14
CA ALA A 40 24.63 -5.88 -1.81
C ALA A 40 23.53 -5.35 -0.87
N ASP A 41 23.06 -6.21 0.04
CA ASP A 41 22.11 -5.94 1.12
C ASP A 41 22.33 -4.58 1.80
N GLU A 42 23.55 -4.23 2.21
CA GLU A 42 23.77 -2.96 2.95
C GLU A 42 23.55 -1.70 2.09
N SER A 43 23.97 -1.74 0.82
CA SER A 43 23.75 -0.60 -0.08
C SER A 43 22.27 -0.45 -0.48
N VAL A 44 21.58 -1.57 -0.70
CA VAL A 44 20.17 -1.61 -1.09
C VAL A 44 19.28 -1.25 0.10
N ARG A 45 19.60 -1.73 1.30
CA ARG A 45 18.94 -1.35 2.56
C ARG A 45 19.06 0.15 2.81
N ARG A 46 20.24 0.74 2.67
CA ARG A 46 20.43 2.20 2.81
C ARG A 46 19.59 2.98 1.81
N ARG A 47 19.49 2.50 0.56
CA ARG A 47 18.61 3.12 -0.44
C ARG A 47 17.14 3.05 -0.03
N PHE A 48 16.66 1.90 0.46
CA PHE A 48 15.30 1.76 0.96
C PHE A 48 15.03 2.71 2.12
N THR A 49 15.93 2.78 3.11
CA THR A 49 15.81 3.70 4.25
C THR A 49 15.73 5.16 3.79
N GLN A 50 16.62 5.60 2.88
CA GLN A 50 16.58 6.96 2.36
C GLN A 50 15.25 7.28 1.66
N LEU A 51 14.77 6.39 0.80
CA LEU A 51 13.50 6.58 0.10
C LEU A 51 12.31 6.61 1.06
N ARG A 52 12.35 5.81 2.13
CA ARG A 52 11.32 5.82 3.17
C ARG A 52 11.29 7.16 3.88
N ASP A 53 12.45 7.65 4.31
CA ASP A 53 12.56 8.90 5.07
C ASP A 53 12.10 10.10 4.20
N ASP A 54 12.45 10.11 2.90
CA ASP A 54 12.01 11.12 1.93
C ASP A 54 10.49 11.06 1.68
N PHE A 55 9.94 9.83 1.60
CA PHE A 55 8.49 9.61 1.47
C PHE A 55 7.74 10.10 2.70
N GLU A 56 8.20 9.74 3.91
CA GLU A 56 7.56 10.13 5.17
C GLU A 56 7.60 11.64 5.41
N THR A 57 8.70 12.29 5.02
CA THR A 57 8.82 13.76 5.07
C THR A 57 7.73 14.46 4.26
N THR A 58 7.34 13.89 3.13
CA THR A 58 6.33 14.47 2.24
C THR A 58 4.91 14.08 2.62
N THR A 59 4.72 12.81 2.98
CA THR A 59 3.40 12.16 3.05
C THR A 59 2.89 12.03 4.48
N GLY A 60 3.79 11.96 5.46
CA GLY A 60 3.51 11.57 6.85
C GLY A 60 4.19 10.26 7.22
N GLU A 61 4.39 10.06 8.51
CA GLU A 61 4.96 8.85 9.11
C GLU A 61 4.16 7.62 8.67
N ILE A 62 4.84 6.56 8.21
CA ILE A 62 4.23 5.25 8.00
C ILE A 62 4.02 4.65 9.40
N VAL A 63 2.75 4.58 9.81
CA VAL A 63 2.40 4.03 11.13
C VAL A 63 2.34 2.52 11.11
N ASP A 64 2.00 1.94 9.96
CA ASP A 64 1.93 0.50 9.76
C ASP A 64 1.95 0.18 8.25
N ALA A 65 2.47 -0.99 7.89
CA ALA A 65 2.59 -1.41 6.50
C ALA A 65 2.73 -2.94 6.35
N TYR A 66 2.13 -3.46 5.30
CA TYR A 66 2.35 -4.81 4.81
C TYR A 66 3.14 -4.76 3.50
N TRP A 67 4.28 -5.44 3.47
CA TRP A 67 5.14 -5.53 2.30
C TRP A 67 5.17 -6.97 1.79
N CYS A 68 4.83 -7.17 0.52
CA CYS A 68 5.06 -8.46 -0.13
C CYS A 68 6.57 -8.71 -0.26
N ARG A 69 6.94 -9.97 -0.10
CA ARG A 69 8.29 -10.53 -0.28
C ARG A 69 8.51 -11.02 -1.70
N GLU A 70 7.49 -11.62 -2.31
CA GLU A 70 7.60 -12.30 -3.61
C GLU A 70 7.37 -11.38 -4.82
N ALA A 71 6.72 -10.23 -4.61
CA ALA A 71 6.38 -9.28 -5.65
C ALA A 71 6.49 -7.85 -5.12
N PRO A 72 6.73 -6.84 -5.98
CA PRO A 72 6.79 -5.44 -5.58
C PRO A 72 5.39 -4.87 -5.34
N SER A 73 4.74 -5.37 -4.29
CA SER A 73 3.42 -4.98 -3.82
C SER A 73 3.42 -4.69 -2.32
N ALA A 74 2.57 -3.74 -1.91
CA ALA A 74 2.44 -3.37 -0.51
C ALA A 74 1.18 -2.55 -0.26
N VAL A 75 0.81 -2.45 1.00
CA VAL A 75 -0.09 -1.44 1.53
C VAL A 75 0.56 -0.76 2.74
N ALA A 76 0.39 0.56 2.87
CA ALA A 76 0.86 1.31 4.03
C ALA A 76 -0.17 2.33 4.48
N LEU A 77 -0.29 2.50 5.80
CA LEU A 77 -1.02 3.59 6.41
C LEU A 77 -0.03 4.67 6.86
N THR A 78 -0.28 5.90 6.42
CA THR A 78 0.48 7.08 6.84
C THR A 78 -0.35 7.98 7.73
N ARG A 79 0.33 8.68 8.65
CA ARG A 79 -0.24 9.66 9.56
C ARG A 79 0.53 10.97 9.47
N ARG A 80 -0.20 12.07 9.29
CA ARG A 80 0.38 13.42 9.28
C ARG A 80 -0.37 14.37 10.20
N GLU A 81 0.36 15.10 11.03
CA GLU A 81 -0.20 16.21 11.81
C GLU A 81 -0.34 17.45 10.91
N LEU A 82 -1.57 17.89 10.68
CA LEU A 82 -1.88 19.14 10.01
C LEU A 82 -2.11 20.25 11.03
N MET A 83 -1.33 21.33 10.90
CA MET A 83 -1.57 22.57 11.63
C MET A 83 -2.60 23.42 10.88
N ARG A 84 -3.84 23.50 11.38
CA ARG A 84 -4.79 24.52 10.89
C ARG A 84 -4.39 25.90 11.41
N ARG A 85 -3.92 26.79 10.54
CA ARG A 85 -3.73 28.23 10.85
C ARG A 85 -5.10 28.93 10.86
N GLY A 86 -5.73 29.02 12.03
CA GLY A 86 -6.86 29.91 12.29
C GLY A 86 -6.40 31.17 13.03
N ARG A 87 -6.95 32.34 12.67
CA ARG A 87 -6.50 33.66 13.19
C ARG A 87 -6.82 33.94 14.66
N LEU A 88 -7.67 33.17 15.36
CA LEU A 88 -8.09 33.53 16.73
C LEU A 88 -8.45 32.40 17.69
N VAL A 89 -8.28 31.12 17.35
CA VAL A 89 -8.66 30.01 18.25
C VAL A 89 -7.54 28.98 18.27
N ARG A 90 -7.18 28.52 19.49
CA ARG A 90 -6.21 27.44 19.82
C ARG A 90 -5.90 26.55 18.61
N ARG A 91 -4.62 26.50 18.21
CA ARG A 91 -4.11 25.58 17.18
C ARG A 91 -4.63 24.17 17.45
N ARG A 92 -5.67 23.73 16.73
CA ARG A 92 -6.15 22.35 16.79
C ARG A 92 -5.34 21.55 15.78
N LYS A 93 -4.54 20.61 16.29
CA LYS A 93 -3.87 19.60 15.47
C LYS A 93 -4.95 18.73 14.84
N LYS A 94 -4.98 18.65 13.50
CA LYS A 94 -5.81 17.66 12.79
C LYS A 94 -4.90 16.51 12.37
N LEU A 95 -5.28 15.29 12.69
CA LEU A 95 -4.60 14.11 12.17
C LEU A 95 -5.21 13.74 10.82
N GLU A 96 -4.36 13.73 9.79
CA GLU A 96 -4.65 13.18 8.48
C GLU A 96 -4.10 11.74 8.44
N TYR A 97 -4.93 10.81 8.00
CA TYR A 97 -4.56 9.42 7.75
C TYR A 97 -4.73 9.15 6.26
N ARG A 98 -3.81 8.41 5.65
CA ARG A 98 -3.89 8.05 4.23
C ARG A 98 -3.36 6.65 4.00
N LEU A 99 -4.18 5.83 3.35
CA LEU A 99 -3.80 4.53 2.81
C LEU A 99 -3.08 4.71 1.48
N HIS A 100 -2.04 3.91 1.28
CA HIS A 100 -1.28 3.82 0.04
C HIS A 100 -1.21 2.36 -0.35
N ARG A 101 -1.48 2.04 -1.61
CA ARG A 101 -1.43 0.68 -2.11
C ARG A 101 -0.71 0.60 -3.45
N VAL A 102 0.06 -0.47 -3.63
CA VAL A 102 0.55 -0.95 -4.92
C VAL A 102 0.26 -2.44 -4.99
N SER A 103 -0.66 -2.83 -5.87
CA SER A 103 -1.18 -4.21 -5.97
C SER A 103 -1.13 -4.80 -7.38
N ASP A 104 -0.82 -3.98 -8.40
CA ASP A 104 -0.95 -4.35 -9.81
C ASP A 104 -0.12 -5.58 -10.21
N TRP A 105 0.98 -5.85 -9.50
CA TRP A 105 1.88 -6.98 -9.74
C TRP A 105 1.35 -8.32 -9.22
N VAL A 106 0.30 -8.29 -8.41
CA VAL A 106 -0.25 -9.47 -7.75
C VAL A 106 -1.70 -9.75 -8.12
N THR A 107 -2.48 -8.74 -8.55
CA THR A 107 -3.93 -8.91 -8.74
C THR A 107 -4.36 -9.79 -9.91
N GLY A 108 -3.50 -10.04 -10.91
CA GLY A 108 -3.66 -11.08 -11.96
C GLY A 108 -5.11 -11.37 -12.40
N ASP A 109 -5.47 -12.66 -12.46
CA ASP A 109 -6.80 -13.13 -12.88
C ASP A 109 -7.83 -13.21 -11.72
N THR A 110 -7.50 -12.72 -10.51
CA THR A 110 -8.38 -12.87 -9.34
C THR A 110 -9.29 -11.66 -9.17
N HIS A 111 -10.26 -11.52 -10.09
CA HIS A 111 -11.20 -10.40 -10.13
C HIS A 111 -11.89 -10.13 -8.79
N GLU A 112 -12.31 -11.17 -8.07
CA GLU A 112 -13.01 -11.01 -6.78
C GLU A 112 -12.17 -10.31 -5.70
N ILE A 113 -10.84 -10.52 -5.69
CA ILE A 113 -9.95 -9.85 -4.74
C ILE A 113 -9.66 -8.42 -5.19
N ALA A 114 -9.51 -8.20 -6.51
CA ALA A 114 -9.35 -6.87 -7.06
C ALA A 114 -10.56 -5.97 -6.75
N ASP A 115 -11.78 -6.51 -6.81
CA ASP A 115 -13.01 -5.80 -6.42
C ASP A 115 -12.99 -5.42 -4.94
N LEU A 116 -12.58 -6.32 -4.05
CA LEU A 116 -12.49 -6.04 -2.61
C LEU A 116 -11.44 -4.97 -2.29
N LEU A 117 -10.31 -4.99 -3.00
CA LEU A 117 -9.29 -3.95 -2.90
C LEU A 117 -9.89 -2.60 -3.36
N HIS A 118 -10.65 -2.58 -4.46
CA HIS A 118 -11.32 -1.36 -4.89
C HIS A 118 -12.35 -0.85 -3.86
N ASP A 119 -13.13 -1.74 -3.25
CA ASP A 119 -14.07 -1.39 -2.18
C ASP A 119 -13.36 -0.78 -0.97
N CYS A 120 -12.16 -1.27 -0.63
CA CYS A 120 -11.31 -0.68 0.42
C CYS A 120 -10.94 0.77 0.08
N ASP A 121 -10.56 1.07 -1.18
CA ASP A 121 -10.23 2.43 -1.61
C ASP A 121 -11.42 3.38 -1.45
N ILE A 122 -12.61 2.92 -1.86
CA ILE A 122 -13.84 3.70 -1.73
C ILE A 122 -14.12 4.01 -0.25
N LEU A 123 -14.05 3.00 0.62
CA LEU A 123 -14.28 3.19 2.06
C LEU A 123 -13.21 4.09 2.69
N ALA A 124 -11.95 3.99 2.29
CA ALA A 124 -10.87 4.84 2.76
C ALA A 124 -11.11 6.32 2.40
N ILE A 125 -11.58 6.58 1.18
CA ILE A 125 -11.98 7.93 0.74
C ILE A 125 -13.15 8.42 1.60
N LYS A 126 -14.23 7.63 1.72
CA LYS A 126 -15.40 8.04 2.51
C LYS A 126 -15.03 8.30 3.98
N ALA A 127 -14.23 7.44 4.61
CA ALA A 127 -13.77 7.60 5.99
C ALA A 127 -12.88 8.84 6.18
N SER A 128 -12.00 9.13 5.21
CA SER A 128 -11.15 10.32 5.22
C SER A 128 -11.97 11.62 5.21
N HIS A 129 -13.10 11.64 4.50
CA HIS A 129 -13.99 12.78 4.41
C HIS A 129 -15.06 12.84 5.52
N GLY A 130 -15.59 11.70 5.95
CA GLY A 130 -16.74 11.59 6.86
C GLY A 130 -16.38 11.49 8.34
N LEU A 131 -15.22 10.93 8.69
CA LEU A 131 -14.80 10.75 10.08
C LEU A 131 -13.70 11.73 10.47
N ASP A 132 -13.54 12.00 11.77
CA ASP A 132 -12.41 12.75 12.33
C ASP A 132 -11.90 12.10 13.63
N GLY A 133 -10.66 12.38 14.00
CA GLY A 133 -10.09 11.91 15.28
C GLY A 133 -9.94 10.39 15.38
N VAL A 134 -10.34 9.82 16.52
CA VAL A 134 -10.19 8.39 16.83
C VAL A 134 -10.99 7.49 15.89
N PRO A 135 -12.28 7.77 15.58
CA PRO A 135 -13.02 6.97 14.60
C PRO A 135 -12.31 6.84 13.25
N ARG A 136 -11.76 7.95 12.71
CA ARG A 136 -10.98 7.91 11.47
C ARG A 136 -9.77 7.00 11.62
N ALA A 137 -9.02 7.13 12.71
CA ALA A 137 -7.82 6.31 12.94
C ALA A 137 -8.16 4.81 12.99
N VAL A 138 -9.23 4.44 13.69
CA VAL A 138 -9.69 3.05 13.82
C VAL A 138 -10.10 2.48 12.46
N VAL A 139 -10.95 3.19 11.71
CA VAL A 139 -11.43 2.71 10.40
C VAL A 139 -10.27 2.57 9.40
N MET A 140 -9.36 3.54 9.36
CA MET A 140 -8.20 3.47 8.46
C MET A 140 -7.26 2.31 8.82
N GLN A 141 -7.11 1.98 10.10
CA GLN A 141 -6.35 0.81 10.54
C GLN A 141 -7.06 -0.50 10.16
N TRP A 142 -8.38 -0.59 10.31
CA TRP A 142 -9.12 -1.78 9.89
C TRP A 142 -9.04 -2.02 8.38
N LEU A 143 -9.16 -0.96 7.58
CA LEU A 143 -8.98 -1.03 6.13
C LEU A 143 -7.56 -1.48 5.76
N LEU A 144 -6.52 -0.97 6.44
CA LEU A 144 -5.14 -1.47 6.27
C LEU A 144 -5.05 -2.99 6.50
N LEU A 145 -5.68 -3.49 7.57
CA LEU A 145 -5.63 -4.91 7.91
C LEU A 145 -6.32 -5.78 6.85
N VAL A 146 -7.48 -5.34 6.34
CA VAL A 146 -8.17 -6.04 5.25
C VAL A 146 -7.30 -6.07 4.00
N GLU A 147 -6.75 -4.93 3.56
CA GLU A 147 -5.87 -4.90 2.39
C GLU A 147 -4.61 -5.77 2.58
N SER A 148 -4.05 -5.81 3.79
CA SER A 148 -2.92 -6.66 4.14
C SER A 148 -3.28 -8.15 4.03
N HIS A 149 -4.48 -8.55 4.49
CA HIS A 149 -4.96 -9.91 4.34
C HIS A 149 -5.20 -10.30 2.89
N LEU A 150 -5.80 -9.40 2.10
CA LEU A 150 -6.02 -9.61 0.67
C LEU A 150 -4.69 -9.80 -0.06
N LEU A 151 -3.71 -8.92 0.15
CA LEU A 151 -2.38 -9.05 -0.45
C LEU A 151 -1.65 -10.30 0.03
N GLY A 152 -1.70 -10.62 1.33
CA GLY A 152 -1.08 -11.83 1.88
C GLY A 152 -1.73 -13.13 1.38
N PHE A 153 -3.03 -13.12 1.08
CA PHE A 153 -3.68 -14.25 0.44
C PHE A 153 -3.17 -14.46 -0.98
N ILE A 154 -3.09 -13.39 -1.77
CA ILE A 154 -2.57 -13.47 -3.14
C ILE A 154 -1.12 -13.96 -3.14
N GLU A 155 -0.28 -13.36 -2.28
CA GLU A 155 1.13 -13.69 -2.18
C GLU A 155 1.36 -15.18 -1.85
N ARG A 156 0.63 -15.72 -0.87
CA ARG A 156 0.72 -17.14 -0.50
C ARG A 156 0.39 -18.10 -1.65
N HIS A 157 -0.43 -17.67 -2.60
CA HIS A 157 -0.88 -18.52 -3.71
C HIS A 157 -0.31 -18.10 -5.07
N ARG A 158 0.71 -17.25 -5.08
CA ARG A 158 1.33 -16.73 -6.31
C ARG A 158 1.83 -17.82 -7.25
N HIS A 159 2.40 -18.90 -6.71
CA HIS A 159 2.97 -19.99 -7.50
C HIS A 159 2.01 -21.16 -7.73
N ALA A 160 0.92 -21.23 -6.98
CA ALA A 160 -0.07 -22.29 -7.06
C ALA A 160 -1.45 -21.71 -6.77
N PRO A 161 -2.26 -21.41 -7.81
CA PRO A 161 -3.58 -20.84 -7.63
C PRO A 161 -4.44 -21.69 -6.68
N PRO A 162 -5.14 -21.08 -5.72
CA PRO A 162 -5.97 -21.82 -4.80
C PRO A 162 -7.20 -22.40 -5.50
N ALA A 163 -7.80 -23.43 -4.90
CA ALA A 163 -9.09 -23.92 -5.36
C ALA A 163 -10.14 -22.78 -5.35
N PRO A 164 -11.00 -22.66 -6.38
CA PRO A 164 -11.97 -21.56 -6.46
C PRO A 164 -12.88 -21.41 -5.22
N ARG A 165 -13.24 -22.54 -4.57
CA ARG A 165 -14.02 -22.53 -3.33
C ARG A 165 -13.29 -21.85 -2.16
N LEU A 166 -11.97 -21.96 -2.11
CA LEU A 166 -11.17 -21.30 -1.08
C LEU A 166 -11.14 -19.78 -1.31
N VAL A 167 -10.96 -19.35 -2.57
CA VAL A 167 -11.02 -17.93 -2.97
C VAL A 167 -12.37 -17.34 -2.60
N ALA A 168 -13.47 -17.97 -3.03
CA ALA A 168 -14.82 -17.48 -2.77
C ALA A 168 -15.12 -17.39 -1.26
N ARG A 169 -14.69 -18.37 -0.46
CA ARG A 169 -14.86 -18.34 1.00
C ARG A 169 -14.04 -17.23 1.65
N PHE A 170 -12.80 -17.04 1.22
CA PHE A 170 -11.94 -15.97 1.69
C PHE A 170 -12.54 -14.60 1.34
N ALA A 171 -12.90 -14.38 0.07
CA ALA A 171 -13.53 -13.16 -0.39
C ALA A 171 -14.85 -12.86 0.34
N ALA A 172 -15.68 -13.88 0.60
CA ALA A 172 -16.91 -13.71 1.38
C ALA A 172 -16.66 -13.26 2.83
N SER A 173 -15.58 -13.77 3.46
CA SER A 173 -15.15 -13.36 4.79
C SER A 173 -14.71 -11.90 4.80
N GLU A 174 -13.80 -11.52 3.89
CA GLU A 174 -13.30 -10.14 3.80
C GLU A 174 -14.42 -9.15 3.45
N ARG A 175 -15.37 -9.55 2.58
CA ARG A 175 -16.57 -8.74 2.31
C ARG A 175 -17.45 -8.54 3.56
N ALA A 176 -17.52 -9.53 4.45
CA ALA A 176 -18.22 -9.39 5.71
C ALA A 176 -17.50 -8.42 6.66
N GLU A 177 -16.16 -8.44 6.68
CA GLU A 177 -15.37 -7.42 7.40
C GLU A 177 -15.65 -6.02 6.87
N LEU A 178 -15.60 -5.82 5.55
CA LEU A 178 -15.85 -4.52 4.93
C LEU A 178 -17.24 -3.98 5.25
N ARG A 179 -18.28 -4.85 5.25
CA ARG A 179 -19.63 -4.44 5.70
C ARG A 179 -19.65 -3.97 7.14
N ARG A 180 -18.96 -4.66 8.05
CA ARG A 180 -18.88 -4.23 9.46
C ARG A 180 -18.16 -2.89 9.61
N ILE A 181 -17.12 -2.67 8.81
CA ILE A 181 -16.42 -1.37 8.79
C ILE A 181 -17.36 -0.27 8.25
N GLU A 182 -18.11 -0.56 7.18
CA GLU A 182 -19.07 0.39 6.61
C GLU A 182 -20.18 0.74 7.61
N GLU A 183 -20.79 -0.24 8.27
CA GLU A 183 -21.81 -0.07 9.32
C GLU A 183 -21.31 0.70 10.55
N TYR A 184 -20.02 0.60 10.89
CA TYR A 184 -19.43 1.42 11.95
C TYR A 184 -19.25 2.89 11.51
N THR A 185 -19.11 3.12 10.20
CA THR A 185 -18.72 4.41 9.63
C THR A 185 -19.92 5.27 9.21
N PHE A 186 -21.00 4.65 8.73
CA PHE A 186 -22.19 5.31 8.17
C PHE A 186 -23.48 4.69 8.73
#